data_AF-A0A2R5F3Z2-F1
#
_entry.id   AF-A0A2R5F3Z2-F1
#
_cell.length_a   1.000
_cell.length_b   1.000
_cell.length_c   1.000
_cell.angle_alpha   90.00
_cell.angle_beta   90.00
_cell.angle_gamma   90.00
#
_symmetry.space_group_name_H-M   'P 1'
#
loop_
_entity.id
_entity.type
_entity.pdbx_description
1 polymer ?
#
loop_
_entity_poly.entity_id
_entity_poly.type
_entity_poly.pdbx_seq_one_letter_code
_entity_poly.pdbx_strand_id
1 'polypeptide(L)'
;MRVSLRPRKARNMALKIEIKSAEIETRHGTSARTGKPFTIRSQIAYAHTLERNGTPRAYPERISINLEDDDQPYPVGTYTLDDRSVYVGDFGRLMLGRPVLVPVKSNLQAAA
;
A
#
# COMPACT_ATOMS: atom_id res chain seq x y z
N MET A 1 24.91 -12.99 32.70
CA MET A 1 25.17 -13.04 31.23
C MET A 1 24.37 -11.91 30.58
N ARG A 2 24.98 -10.76 30.24
CA ARG A 2 24.27 -9.63 29.62
C ARG A 2 24.33 -9.79 28.11
N VAL A 3 23.19 -10.06 27.48
CA VAL A 3 23.07 -10.10 26.02
C VAL A 3 23.26 -8.68 25.49
N SER A 4 24.39 -8.44 24.83
CA SER A 4 24.66 -7.19 24.13
C SER A 4 23.78 -7.13 22.88
N LEU A 5 22.65 -6.44 22.99
CA LEU A 5 21.82 -6.07 21.85
C LEU A 5 22.56 -4.96 21.11
N ARG A 6 23.39 -5.33 20.11
CA ARG A 6 23.86 -4.36 19.13
C ARG A 6 22.62 -3.71 18.49
N PRO A 7 22.50 -2.38 18.46
CA PRO A 7 21.37 -1.75 17.79
C PRO A 7 21.40 -2.16 16.32
N ARG A 8 20.38 -2.91 15.88
CA ARG A 8 20.16 -3.13 14.44
C ARG A 8 19.99 -1.75 13.82
N LYS A 9 20.81 -1.42 12.82
CA LYS A 9 20.64 -0.24 11.95
C LYS A 9 19.15 -0.12 11.63
N ALA A 10 18.53 1.01 11.99
CA ALA A 10 17.10 1.22 11.86
C ALA A 10 16.68 0.90 10.41
N ARG A 11 15.90 -0.17 10.24
CA ARG A 11 15.20 -0.41 8.98
C ARG A 11 14.11 0.65 8.90
N ASN A 12 13.89 1.25 7.74
CA ASN A 12 12.60 1.92 7.49
C ASN A 12 11.52 0.84 7.63
N MET A 13 10.71 0.94 8.68
CA MET A 13 9.76 -0.11 9.10
C MET A 13 8.47 -0.13 8.28
N ALA A 14 8.35 0.74 7.28
CA ALA A 14 7.12 0.98 6.55
C ALA A 14 7.22 0.43 5.11
N LEU A 15 6.15 -0.23 4.64
CA LEU A 15 6.06 -0.74 3.28
C LEU A 15 6.12 0.42 2.30
N LYS A 16 7.14 0.46 1.44
CA LYS A 16 7.28 1.48 0.40
C LYS A 16 6.38 1.12 -0.80
N ILE A 17 5.52 2.05 -1.19
CA ILE A 17 4.65 1.95 -2.35
C ILE A 17 4.96 3.12 -3.27
N GLU A 18 5.15 2.86 -4.55
CA GLU A 18 5.40 3.88 -5.56
C GLU A 18 4.25 3.98 -6.53
N ILE A 19 3.83 5.20 -6.79
CA ILE A 19 2.84 5.53 -7.81
C ILE A 19 3.59 6.21 -8.94
N LYS A 20 3.52 5.62 -10.13
CA LYS A 20 4.24 6.10 -11.33
C LYS A 20 3.32 6.84 -12.30
N SER A 21 2.00 6.65 -12.20
CA SER A 21 0.99 7.32 -13.02
C SER A 21 -0.27 7.62 -12.18
N ALA A 22 -0.94 8.73 -12.48
CA ALA A 22 -2.24 9.10 -11.91
C ALA A 22 -3.43 8.52 -12.72
N GLU A 23 -3.15 7.68 -13.72
CA GLU A 23 -4.16 7.03 -14.55
C GLU A 23 -5.03 6.05 -13.76
N ILE A 24 -6.32 6.02 -14.07
CA ILE A 24 -7.31 5.15 -13.44
C ILE A 24 -7.80 4.13 -14.47
N GLU A 25 -7.60 2.86 -14.16
CA GLU A 25 -8.26 1.75 -14.84
C GLU A 25 -9.70 1.64 -14.31
N THR A 26 -10.68 1.73 -15.20
CA THR A 26 -12.10 1.57 -14.85
C THR A 26 -12.64 0.27 -15.43
N ARG A 27 -13.33 -0.51 -14.62
CA ARG A 27 -13.99 -1.75 -15.03
C ARG A 27 -15.46 -1.69 -14.66
N HIS A 28 -16.33 -2.00 -15.62
CA HIS A 28 -17.77 -2.08 -15.40
C HIS A 28 -18.21 -3.53 -15.41
N GLY A 29 -19.23 -3.85 -14.64
CA GLY A 29 -19.84 -5.18 -14.63
C GLY A 29 -21.21 -5.18 -13.97
N THR A 30 -21.84 -6.35 -14.00
CA THR A 30 -23.11 -6.59 -13.30
C THR A 30 -22.86 -7.63 -12.22
N SER A 31 -23.27 -7.33 -10.98
CA SER A 31 -23.09 -8.22 -9.85
C SER A 31 -23.93 -9.48 -10.04
N ALA A 32 -23.29 -10.65 -10.15
CA ALA A 32 -24.00 -11.94 -10.25
C ALA A 32 -24.91 -12.22 -9.04
N ARG A 33 -24.60 -11.65 -7.86
CA ARG A 33 -25.36 -11.86 -6.63
C ARG A 33 -26.59 -10.96 -6.51
N THR A 34 -26.53 -9.74 -7.04
CA THR A 34 -27.57 -8.72 -6.82
C THR A 34 -28.22 -8.22 -8.10
N GLY A 35 -27.69 -8.55 -9.27
CA GLY A 35 -28.13 -8.05 -10.57
C GLY A 35 -27.81 -6.57 -10.81
N LYS A 36 -27.20 -5.86 -9.85
CA LYS A 36 -26.93 -4.42 -9.94
C LYS A 36 -25.65 -4.15 -10.75
N PRO A 37 -25.64 -3.11 -11.61
CA PRO A 37 -24.40 -2.66 -12.24
C PRO A 37 -23.43 -2.11 -11.18
N PHE A 38 -22.14 -2.31 -11.40
CA PHE A 38 -21.08 -1.76 -10.58
C PHE A 38 -19.94 -1.22 -11.46
N THR A 39 -19.23 -0.25 -10.90
CA THR A 39 -18.00 0.29 -11.46
C THR A 39 -16.89 0.10 -10.44
N ILE A 40 -15.75 -0.41 -10.88
CA ILE A 40 -14.53 -0.48 -10.08
C ILE A 40 -13.53 0.48 -10.70
N ARG A 41 -13.12 1.47 -9.93
CA ARG A 41 -12.04 2.40 -10.26
C ARG A 41 -10.78 1.92 -9.54
N SER A 42 -9.70 1.74 -10.29
CA SER A 42 -8.44 1.23 -9.75
C SER A 42 -7.25 2.01 -10.30
N GLN A 43 -6.29 2.32 -9.44
CA GLN A 43 -5.02 2.94 -9.81
C GLN A 43 -3.87 1.94 -9.62
N ILE A 44 -2.91 1.95 -10.53
CA ILE A 44 -1.75 1.07 -10.46
C ILE A 44 -0.65 1.67 -9.59
N ALA A 45 -0.12 0.84 -8.69
CA ALA A 45 1.01 1.16 -7.85
C ALA A 45 2.01 0.00 -7.79
N TYR A 46 3.18 0.23 -7.21
CA TYR A 46 4.28 -0.72 -7.14
C TYR A 46 4.78 -0.86 -5.70
N ALA A 47 4.57 -2.03 -5.10
CA ALA A 47 4.95 -2.29 -3.71
C ALA A 47 6.32 -2.96 -3.62
N HIS A 48 7.19 -2.41 -2.76
CA HIS A 48 8.49 -2.98 -2.44
C HIS A 48 8.33 -3.96 -1.28
N THR A 49 7.94 -5.19 -1.61
CA THR A 49 7.62 -6.24 -0.63
C THR A 49 8.84 -7.06 -0.21
N LEU A 50 8.65 -7.87 0.83
CA LEU A 50 9.61 -8.86 1.28
C LEU A 50 9.06 -10.26 0.98
N GLU A 51 9.97 -11.21 0.78
CA GLU A 51 9.66 -12.63 0.87
C GLU A 51 9.21 -13.02 2.28
N ARG A 52 8.59 -14.19 2.43
CA ARG A 52 8.15 -14.70 3.74
C ARG A 52 9.29 -14.83 4.76
N ASN A 53 10.54 -15.00 4.29
CA ASN A 53 11.73 -15.06 5.13
C ASN A 53 12.30 -13.67 5.51
N GLY A 54 11.65 -12.58 5.09
CA GLY A 54 12.06 -11.21 5.38
C GLY A 54 13.13 -10.62 4.44
N THR A 55 13.51 -11.34 3.39
CA THR A 55 14.42 -10.86 2.33
C THR A 55 13.68 -9.95 1.37
N PRO A 56 14.20 -8.75 1.02
CA PRO A 56 13.58 -7.89 0.02
C PRO A 56 13.49 -8.58 -1.34
N ARG A 57 12.35 -8.43 -2.03
CA ARG A 57 12.26 -8.82 -3.44
C ARG A 57 13.17 -7.91 -4.28
N ALA A 58 13.71 -8.47 -5.36
CA ALA A 58 14.62 -7.74 -6.26
C ALA A 58 13.93 -6.58 -7.00
N TYR A 59 12.64 -6.74 -7.30
CA TYR A 59 11.83 -5.77 -8.02
C TYR A 59 10.51 -5.53 -7.28
N PRO A 60 9.94 -4.32 -7.38
CA PRO A 60 8.64 -4.05 -6.81
C PRO A 60 7.53 -4.78 -7.58
N GLU A 61 6.49 -5.18 -6.86
CA GLU A 61 5.36 -5.91 -7.41
C GLU A 61 4.23 -4.94 -7.79
N ARG A 62 3.64 -5.13 -8.98
CA ARG A 62 2.47 -4.35 -9.43
C ARG A 62 1.27 -4.70 -8.56
N ILE A 63 0.66 -3.68 -7.96
CA ILE A 63 -0.57 -3.78 -7.17
C ILE A 63 -1.64 -2.84 -7.71
N SER A 64 -2.89 -3.12 -7.36
CA SER A 64 -4.06 -2.32 -7.70
C SER A 64 -4.63 -1.67 -6.45
N ILE A 65 -4.80 -0.35 -6.48
CA ILE A 65 -5.40 0.44 -5.42
C ILE A 65 -6.81 0.83 -5.85
N ASN A 66 -7.83 0.37 -5.13
CA ASN A 66 -9.21 0.70 -5.48
C ASN A 66 -9.59 2.07 -4.90
N LEU A 67 -10.21 2.90 -5.74
CA LEU A 67 -10.68 4.25 -5.42
C LEU A 67 -12.20 4.21 -5.22
N GLU A 68 -12.73 5.01 -4.30
CA GLU A 68 -14.19 5.22 -4.23
C GLU A 68 -14.65 6.02 -5.45
N ASP A 69 -15.96 6.09 -5.69
CA ASP A 69 -16.51 6.74 -6.90
C ASP A 69 -16.07 8.21 -7.04
N ASP A 70 -15.91 8.93 -5.91
CA ASP A 70 -15.53 10.34 -5.89
C ASP A 70 -14.05 10.59 -5.55
N ASP A 71 -13.28 9.54 -5.24
CA ASP A 71 -11.88 9.69 -4.87
C ASP A 71 -11.04 10.15 -6.08
N GLN A 72 -10.13 11.08 -5.81
CA GLN A 72 -9.09 11.47 -6.76
C GLN A 72 -7.97 10.43 -6.76
N PRO A 73 -7.33 10.18 -7.93
CA PRO A 73 -6.17 9.32 -7.96
C PRO A 73 -5.05 9.92 -7.12
N TYR A 74 -4.28 9.06 -6.46
CA TYR A 74 -3.11 9.50 -5.72
C TYR A 74 -2.07 10.09 -6.69
N PRO A 75 -1.47 11.25 -6.38
CA PRO A 75 -0.41 11.82 -7.19
C PRO A 75 0.81 10.89 -7.33
N VAL A 76 1.57 11.06 -8.40
CA VAL A 76 2.86 10.36 -8.58
C VAL A 76 3.77 10.67 -7.39
N GLY A 77 4.33 9.63 -6.78
CA GLY A 77 5.11 9.79 -5.56
C GLY A 77 5.44 8.48 -4.85
N THR A 78 6.06 8.62 -3.68
CA THR A 78 6.37 7.51 -2.77
C THR A 78 5.49 7.61 -1.54
N TYR A 79 4.83 6.52 -1.21
CA TYR A 79 3.84 6.40 -0.16
C TYR A 79 4.15 5.22 0.75
N THR A 80 3.46 5.21 1.88
CA THR A 80 3.34 4.02 2.71
C THR A 80 1.87 3.80 3.09
N LEU A 81 1.56 2.62 3.63
CA LEU A 81 0.23 2.31 4.13
C LEU A 81 -0.03 3.11 5.40
N ASP A 82 -1.20 3.71 5.46
CA ASP A 82 -1.78 4.28 6.67
C ASP A 82 -2.37 3.15 7.52
N ASP A 83 -2.33 3.29 8.85
CA ASP A 83 -2.87 2.30 9.79
C ASP A 83 -4.38 2.06 9.58
N ARG A 84 -5.11 3.04 9.02
CA ARG A 84 -6.52 2.90 8.60
C ARG A 84 -6.74 1.83 7.54
N SER A 85 -5.69 1.38 6.86
CA SER A 85 -5.76 0.28 5.88
C SER A 85 -5.94 -1.08 6.56
N VAL A 86 -5.71 -1.17 7.87
CA VAL A 86 -5.71 -2.42 8.62
C VAL A 86 -6.92 -2.47 9.54
N TYR A 87 -7.59 -3.63 9.58
CA TYR A 87 -8.72 -3.86 10.47
C TYR A 87 -8.69 -5.29 11.00
N VAL A 88 -9.51 -5.56 12.03
CA VAL A 88 -9.71 -6.90 12.55
C VAL A 88 -10.92 -7.51 11.86
N GLY A 89 -10.70 -8.54 11.07
CA GLY A 89 -11.75 -9.27 10.37
C GLY A 89 -12.28 -10.45 11.18
N ASP A 90 -12.93 -11.37 10.48
CA ASP A 90 -13.56 -12.54 11.10
C ASP A 90 -12.53 -13.38 11.90
N PHE A 91 -13.01 -13.97 13.00
CA PHE A 91 -12.19 -14.76 13.91
C PHE A 91 -11.01 -14.01 14.54
N GLY A 92 -11.09 -12.67 14.61
CA GLY A 92 -10.07 -11.83 15.25
C GLY A 92 -8.77 -11.72 14.45
N ARG A 93 -8.79 -12.03 13.15
CA ARG A 93 -7.58 -11.99 12.31
C ARG A 93 -7.31 -10.58 11.82
N LEU A 94 -6.03 -10.19 11.80
CA LEU A 94 -5.61 -8.95 11.17
C LEU A 94 -5.77 -9.06 9.66
N MET A 95 -6.49 -8.13 9.05
CA MET A 95 -6.75 -8.08 7.62
C MET A 95 -6.38 -6.72 7.05
N LEU A 96 -5.96 -6.74 5.80
CA LEU A 96 -5.80 -5.52 5.00
C LEU A 96 -7.13 -5.25 4.30
N GLY A 97 -7.71 -4.08 4.59
CA GLY A 97 -8.89 -3.58 3.91
C GLY A 97 -8.52 -2.87 2.62
N ARG A 98 -9.24 -1.79 2.31
CA ARG A 98 -8.86 -0.89 1.23
C ARG A 98 -7.55 -0.18 1.60
N PRO A 99 -6.51 -0.22 0.74
CA PRO A 99 -5.28 0.51 1.00
C PRO A 99 -5.52 2.02 1.05
N VAL A 100 -5.18 2.64 2.16
CA VAL A 100 -5.10 4.10 2.33
C VAL A 100 -3.63 4.48 2.35
N LEU A 101 -3.22 5.39 1.47
CA LEU A 101 -1.83 5.74 1.29
C LEU A 101 -1.52 7.12 1.88
N VAL A 102 -0.41 7.22 2.60
CA VAL A 102 0.14 8.49 3.08
C VAL A 102 1.51 8.74 2.46
N PRO A 103 1.83 9.98 2.05
CA PRO A 103 3.14 10.30 1.50
C PRO A 103 4.23 9.97 2.50
N VAL A 104 5.29 9.28 2.05
CA VAL A 104 6.50 9.19 2.85
C VAL A 104 7.13 10.57 2.82
N LYS A 105 7.20 11.26 3.97
CA LYS A 105 8.02 12.46 4.08
C LYS A 105 9.45 12.07 3.74
N SER A 106 9.90 12.43 2.54
CA SER A 106 11.32 12.37 2.22
C SER A 106 12.02 13.30 3.19
N ASN A 107 12.82 12.75 4.12
CA ASN A 107 13.75 13.54 4.94
C ASN A 107 14.89 14.09 4.05
N LEU A 108 14.55 14.94 3.08
CA LEU A 108 15.48 15.74 2.30
C LEU A 108 15.48 17.18 2.84
N GLN A 109 15.78 17.33 4.13
CA GLN A 109 16.23 18.54 4.82
C GLN A 109 17.11 18.04 5.98
N ALA A 110 18.35 18.43 6.22
CA ALA A 110 19.13 19.57 5.75
C ALA A 110 20.62 19.18 5.62
N ALA A 111 21.21 19.52 4.48
CA ALA A 111 22.65 19.70 4.32
C ALA A 111 22.82 20.87 3.35
N ALA A 112 22.69 22.08 3.88
CA ALA A 112 23.12 23.33 3.29
C ALA A 112 23.60 24.23 4.43
#